data_AF-A0A2U1MPD0-F1
#
_entry.id   AF-A0A2U1MPD0-F1
#
_cell.length_a   1.000
_cell.length_b   1.000
_cell.length_c   1.000
_cell.angle_alpha   90.00
_cell.angle_beta   90.00
_cell.angle_gamma   90.00
#
_symmetry.space_group_name_H-M   'P 1'
#
loop_
_entity.id
_entity.type
_entity.pdbx_description
1 polymer ?
#
loop_
_entity_poly.entity_id
_entity_poly.type
_entity_poly.pdbx_seq_one_letter_code
_entity_poly.pdbx_strand_id
1 'polypeptide(L)'
;MASSLLNNKDDKLGYVTCWVDACMENGTQLNYDPRNPFVVFLGQLYAIYQCQKFVSCPYCNSHFVPRLIYLASIYCFNDEVASSSLLSLRDISA
;
A
#
# COMPACT_ATOMS: atom_id res chain seq x y z
N MET A 1 10.57 29.97 -24.68
CA MET A 1 9.16 30.27 -24.33
C MET A 1 8.41 29.05 -23.73
N ALA A 2 9.09 27.99 -23.25
CA ALA A 2 8.44 26.79 -22.70
C ALA A 2 8.32 26.77 -21.17
N SER A 3 9.02 27.66 -20.47
CA SER A 3 9.15 27.65 -19.00
C SER A 3 7.93 28.20 -18.25
N SER A 4 7.04 28.96 -18.90
CA SER A 4 5.88 29.58 -18.26
C SER A 4 4.64 28.68 -18.20
N LEU A 5 4.59 27.60 -18.98
CA LEU A 5 3.45 26.67 -19.04
C LEU A 5 3.47 25.64 -17.91
N LEU A 6 4.60 25.42 -17.24
CA LEU A 6 4.69 24.48 -16.12
C LEU A 6 4.30 25.11 -14.77
N ASN A 7 3.67 26.28 -14.72
CA ASN A 7 3.28 26.89 -13.45
C ASN A 7 1.94 26.34 -12.92
N ASN A 8 1.14 25.72 -13.78
CA ASN A 8 -0.10 25.05 -13.41
C ASN A 8 0.15 23.55 -13.14
N LYS A 9 -0.49 22.98 -12.11
CA LYS A 9 -0.35 21.57 -11.76
C LYS A 9 -0.89 20.65 -12.86
N ASP A 10 -1.92 21.09 -13.58
CA ASP A 10 -2.55 20.31 -14.64
C ASP A 10 -1.64 20.21 -15.87
N ASP A 11 -0.95 21.29 -16.22
CA ASP A 11 0.00 21.34 -17.33
C ASP A 11 1.26 20.50 -17.05
N LYS A 12 1.68 20.39 -15.77
CA LYS A 12 2.77 19.49 -15.37
C LYS A 12 2.40 18.02 -15.55
N LEU A 13 1.18 17.63 -15.16
CA LEU A 13 0.72 16.25 -15.29
C LEU A 13 0.58 15.84 -16.76
N GLY A 14 0.06 16.74 -17.60
CA GLY A 14 -0.03 16.52 -19.05
C GLY A 14 1.33 16.34 -19.72
N TYR A 15 2.34 17.13 -19.33
CA TYR A 15 3.70 16.98 -19.86
C TYR A 15 4.33 15.63 -19.47
N VAL A 16 4.19 15.23 -18.21
CA VAL A 16 4.76 13.97 -17.69
C VAL A 16 4.10 12.76 -18.36
N THR A 17 2.78 12.76 -18.52
CA THR A 17 2.05 11.64 -19.17
C THR A 17 2.47 11.47 -20.63
N CYS A 18 2.57 12.55 -21.40
CA CYS A 18 3.08 12.53 -22.77
C CYS A 18 4.51 11.98 -22.86
N TRP A 19 5.38 12.35 -21.91
CA TRP A 19 6.74 11.82 -21.83
C TRP A 19 6.78 10.33 -21.48
N VAL A 20 5.93 9.90 -20.54
CA VAL A 20 5.82 8.49 -20.17
C VAL A 20 5.34 7.67 -21.37
N ASP A 21 4.31 8.12 -22.08
CA ASP A 21 3.79 7.44 -23.26
C ASP A 21 4.83 7.36 -24.39
N ALA A 22 5.67 8.39 -24.53
CA ALA A 22 6.76 8.42 -25.50
C ALA A 22 7.98 7.56 -25.09
N CYS A 23 8.18 7.31 -23.80
CA CYS A 23 9.36 6.66 -23.23
C CYS A 23 8.99 5.71 -22.07
N MET A 24 8.16 4.70 -22.34
CA MET A 24 7.76 3.69 -21.35
C MET A 24 8.86 2.63 -21.14
N GLU A 25 9.88 2.96 -20.36
CA GLU A 25 10.84 1.97 -19.85
C GLU A 25 10.84 1.98 -18.32
N ASN A 26 10.39 0.88 -17.72
CA ASN A 26 10.49 0.68 -16.29
C ASN A 26 11.95 0.33 -15.94
N GLY A 27 12.67 1.28 -15.34
CA GLY A 27 14.08 1.09 -15.00
C GLY A 27 14.35 0.02 -13.92
N THR A 28 13.39 -0.21 -13.01
CA THR A 28 13.48 -1.26 -11.99
C THR A 28 12.13 -1.94 -11.78
N GLN A 29 12.16 -3.25 -11.58
CA GLN A 29 10.96 -4.01 -11.27
C GLN A 29 10.60 -3.84 -9.78
N LEU A 30 9.46 -3.20 -9.53
CA LEU A 30 8.89 -3.06 -8.18
C LEU A 30 7.89 -4.19 -7.91
N ASN A 31 7.72 -4.56 -6.64
CA ASN A 31 6.66 -5.46 -6.19
C ASN A 31 5.32 -4.72 -6.08
N TYR A 32 4.88 -4.11 -7.18
CA TYR A 32 3.67 -3.30 -7.25
C TYR A 32 2.92 -3.58 -8.56
N ASP A 33 1.70 -4.09 -8.45
CA ASP A 33 0.78 -4.27 -9.58
C ASP A 33 -0.50 -3.45 -9.33
N PRO A 34 -0.74 -2.37 -10.10
CA PRO A 34 -1.93 -1.54 -9.93
C PRO A 34 -3.23 -2.23 -10.35
N ARG A 35 -3.17 -3.36 -11.08
CA ARG A 35 -4.35 -4.09 -11.57
C ARG A 35 -4.82 -5.15 -10.58
N ASN A 36 -3.95 -5.55 -9.65
CA ASN A 36 -4.26 -6.54 -8.65
C ASN A 36 -4.67 -5.83 -7.34
N PRO A 37 -5.92 -5.96 -6.87
CA PRO A 37 -6.32 -5.32 -5.62
C PRO A 37 -5.50 -5.86 -4.44
N PHE A 38 -5.09 -4.94 -3.56
CA PHE A 38 -4.24 -5.26 -2.42
C PHE A 38 -4.63 -4.43 -1.20
N VAL A 39 -4.24 -4.91 -0.02
CA VAL A 39 -4.28 -4.13 1.23
C VAL A 39 -2.86 -3.79 1.66
N VAL A 40 -2.68 -2.62 2.28
CA VAL A 40 -1.35 -2.16 2.73
C VAL A 40 -1.06 -2.71 4.13
N PHE A 41 0.10 -3.35 4.28
CA PHE A 41 0.62 -3.72 5.59
C PHE A 41 1.27 -2.51 6.27
N LEU A 42 0.68 -2.04 7.36
CA LEU A 42 1.14 -0.79 8.02
C LEU A 42 2.50 -0.90 8.71
N GLY A 43 3.08 -2.10 8.86
CA GLY A 43 4.39 -2.29 9.51
C GLY A 43 5.63 -2.26 8.60
N GLN A 44 5.48 -2.53 7.30
CA GLN A 44 6.60 -2.64 6.34
C GLN A 44 6.23 -2.04 4.97
N LEU A 45 5.03 -1.47 4.82
CA LEU A 45 4.57 -0.76 3.63
C LEU A 45 4.62 -1.58 2.33
N TYR A 46 4.53 -2.91 2.42
CA TYR A 46 4.34 -3.78 1.26
C TYR A 46 2.86 -4.05 0.99
N ALA A 47 2.56 -4.35 -0.28
CA ALA A 47 1.23 -4.76 -0.72
C ALA A 47 0.96 -6.23 -0.36
N ILE A 48 -0.14 -6.48 0.37
CA ILE A 48 -0.69 -7.81 0.59
C ILE A 48 -1.72 -8.05 -0.52
N TYR A 49 -1.37 -8.93 -1.46
CA TYR A 49 -2.25 -9.29 -2.57
C TYR A 49 -3.31 -10.31 -2.16
N GLN A 50 -4.30 -10.51 -3.04
CA GLN A 50 -5.33 -11.53 -2.86
C GLN A 50 -4.74 -12.92 -2.55
N CYS A 51 -5.50 -13.74 -1.82
CA CYS A 51 -5.12 -15.07 -1.34
C CYS A 51 -3.98 -15.12 -0.31
N GLN A 52 -3.38 -13.98 0.07
CA GLN A 52 -2.46 -13.91 1.19
C GLN A 52 -3.23 -13.73 2.49
N LYS A 53 -2.90 -14.55 3.50
CA LYS A 53 -3.52 -14.45 4.82
C LYS A 53 -3.01 -13.23 5.56
N PHE A 54 -3.95 -12.44 6.05
CA PHE A 54 -3.65 -11.33 6.93
C PHE A 54 -4.59 -11.35 8.13
N VAL A 55 -4.23 -10.54 9.10
CA VAL A 55 -4.90 -10.36 10.36
C VAL A 55 -5.32 -8.91 10.42
N SER A 56 -6.58 -8.66 10.77
CA SER A 56 -7.09 -7.28 10.87
C SER A 56 -7.28 -6.90 12.33
N CYS A 57 -6.76 -5.74 12.71
CA CYS A 57 -7.01 -5.21 14.04
C CYS A 57 -8.44 -4.66 14.15
N PRO A 58 -9.24 -5.10 15.14
CA PRO A 58 -10.63 -4.64 15.28
C PRO A 58 -10.76 -3.16 15.68
N TYR A 59 -9.70 -2.54 16.19
CA TYR A 59 -9.74 -1.15 16.67
C TYR A 59 -9.39 -0.12 15.59
N CYS A 60 -8.29 -0.37 14.88
CA CYS A 60 -7.68 0.56 13.91
C CYS A 60 -7.91 0.11 12.45
N ASN A 61 -8.53 -1.07 12.23
CA ASN A 61 -8.71 -1.71 10.92
C ASN A 61 -7.42 -1.84 10.09
N SER A 62 -6.27 -1.83 10.76
CA SER A 62 -4.97 -2.06 10.15
C SER A 62 -4.78 -3.55 9.87
N HIS A 63 -4.06 -3.83 8.79
CA HIS A 63 -3.84 -5.19 8.31
C HIS A 63 -2.39 -5.61 8.57
N PHE A 64 -2.24 -6.80 9.15
CA PHE A 64 -0.96 -7.38 9.52
C PHE A 64 -0.76 -8.77 8.93
N VAL A 65 0.44 -9.12 8.45
CA VAL A 65 0.76 -10.53 8.18
C VAL A 65 1.02 -11.26 9.50
N PRO A 66 0.51 -12.49 9.70
CA PRO A 66 0.58 -13.19 10.98
C PRO A 66 1.97 -13.27 11.62
N ARG A 67 3.03 -13.40 10.81
CA ARG A 67 4.42 -13.45 11.29
C ARG A 67 4.89 -12.13 11.92
N LEU A 68 4.26 -11.01 11.56
CA LEU A 68 4.64 -9.65 11.95
C LEU A 68 3.65 -8.99 12.91
N ILE A 69 2.76 -9.78 13.51
CA ILE A 69 1.70 -9.31 14.42
C ILE A 69 2.25 -8.58 15.66
N TYR A 70 3.48 -8.89 16.07
CA TYR A 70 4.18 -8.20 17.16
C TYR A 70 4.46 -6.73 16.86
N LEU A 71 4.42 -6.31 15.58
CA LEU A 71 4.52 -4.89 15.22
C LEU A 71 3.20 -4.16 15.46
N ALA A 72 2.07 -4.87 15.63
CA ALA A 72 0.76 -4.25 15.78
C ALA A 72 0.66 -3.36 17.03
N SER A 73 1.42 -3.64 18.09
CA SER A 73 1.52 -2.78 19.29
C SER A 73 2.16 -1.43 19.01
N ILE A 74 3.05 -1.32 18.00
CA ILE A 74 3.66 -0.04 17.61
C ILE A 74 2.64 0.83 16.87
N TYR A 75 1.82 0.21 16.03
CA TYR A 75 0.90 0.94 15.14
C TYR A 75 -0.50 1.11 15.73
N CYS A 76 -0.91 0.26 16.66
CA CYS A 76 -2.19 0.36 17.35
C CYS A 76 -1.92 0.56 18.84
N PHE A 77 -2.30 1.72 19.34
CA PHE A 77 -2.12 2.24 20.71
C PHE A 77 -2.80 1.41 21.83
N ASN A 78 -3.25 0.18 21.53
CA ASN A 78 -3.87 -0.74 22.48
C ASN A 78 -2.98 -1.97 22.65
N ASP A 79 -2.33 -2.09 23.80
CA ASP A 79 -1.43 -3.21 24.14
C ASP A 79 -2.12 -4.59 24.09
N GLU A 80 -3.46 -4.63 24.25
CA GLU A 80 -4.24 -5.88 24.16
C GLU A 80 -4.21 -6.51 22.75
N VAL A 81 -4.00 -5.70 21.71
CA VAL A 81 -3.91 -6.16 20.30
C VAL A 81 -2.65 -6.99 20.05
N ALA A 82 -1.61 -6.83 20.89
CA ALA A 82 -0.39 -7.63 20.80
C ALA A 82 -0.64 -9.11 21.15
N SER A 83 -1.75 -9.43 21.81
CA SER A 83 -2.17 -10.81 22.03
C SER A 83 -2.88 -11.34 20.78
N SER A 84 -2.35 -12.42 20.19
CA SER A 84 -2.90 -13.09 19.01
C SER A 84 -4.38 -13.52 19.16
N SER A 85 -4.89 -13.54 20.38
CA SER A 85 -6.24 -13.92 20.78
C SER A 85 -7.35 -12.98 20.30
N LEU A 86 -7.10 -11.68 20.10
CA LEU A 86 -8.14 -10.71 19.70
C LEU A 86 -8.25 -10.50 18.19
N LEU A 87 -7.45 -11.23 17.42
CA LEU A 87 -7.17 -10.92 16.03
C LEU A 87 -7.74 -12.01 15.11
N SER A 88 -8.78 -11.65 14.34
CA SER A 88 -9.40 -12.55 13.37
C SER A 88 -8.54 -12.66 12.09
N LEU A 89 -8.24 -13.89 11.66
CA LEU A 89 -7.70 -14.15 10.33
C LEU A 89 -8.74 -13.78 9.27
N ARG A 90 -8.31 -13.04 8.25
CA ARG A 90 -9.14 -12.68 7.10
C ARG A 90 -8.36 -12.94 5.80
N ASP A 91 -9.11 -13.31 4.77
CA ASP A 91 -8.65 -13.37 3.40
C ASP A 91 -9.24 -12.18 2.63
N ILE A 92 -8.52 -11.70 1.59
CA ILE A 92 -9.02 -10.62 0.73
C ILE A 92 -10.00 -11.28 -0.24
N SER A 93 -11.30 -11.22 0.05
CA SER A 93 -12.32 -11.62 -0.91
C SER A 93 -12.32 -10.62 -2.08
N ALA A 94 -12.30 -11.16 -3.29
CA ALA A 94 -12.42 -10.39 -4.54
C ALA A 94 -13.75 -9.62 -4.62
#